data_AF-A0A7V8SX15-F1
#
_entry.id   AF-A0A7V8SX15-F1
#
_cell.length_a   1.000
_cell.length_b   1.000
_cell.length_c   1.000
_cell.angle_alpha   90.00
_cell.angle_beta   90.00
_cell.angle_gamma   90.00
#
_symmetry.space_group_name_H-M   'P 1'
#
loop_
_entity.id
_entity.type
_entity.pdbx_description
1 polymer ?
#
loop_
_entity_poly.entity_id
_entity_poly.type
_entity_poly.pdbx_seq_one_letter_code
_entity_poly.pdbx_strand_id
1 'polypeptide(L)'
;MSEMLFVVNKNDFHHEDRFNGVDYQFPPGQKVMLSAEAAAHMFGLGVPDKTSVMHRKGWAFKYDPDRKTFVEDTDAVTKLKNFVFTRAKLVESPAEETPVGEK
;
A
#
# COMPACT_ATOMS: atom_id res chain seq x y z
N MET A 1 11.90 9.22 -13.99
CA MET A 1 11.99 8.44 -12.74
C MET A 1 10.69 8.63 -12.00
N SER A 2 9.95 7.56 -11.72
CA SER A 2 8.70 7.64 -10.95
C SER A 2 9.03 7.99 -9.49
N GLU A 3 8.29 8.94 -8.91
CA GLU A 3 8.47 9.36 -7.52
C GLU A 3 8.32 8.17 -6.56
N MET A 4 9.18 8.07 -5.54
CA MET A 4 9.12 7.01 -4.55
C MET A 4 8.29 7.45 -3.34
N LEU A 5 7.46 6.54 -2.83
CA LEU A 5 6.59 6.75 -1.68
C LEU A 5 6.81 5.65 -0.64
N PHE A 6 6.63 6.00 0.62
CA PHE A 6 6.38 5.04 1.68
C PHE A 6 4.89 4.92 1.91
N VAL A 7 4.36 3.70 1.93
CA VAL A 7 3.01 3.39 2.41
C VAL A 7 3.09 2.69 3.75
N VAL A 8 2.16 3.04 4.64
CA VAL A 8 1.90 2.31 5.89
C VAL A 8 0.48 1.79 5.84
N ASN A 9 0.31 0.47 5.99
CA ASN A 9 -1.00 -0.15 6.17
C ASN A 9 -1.44 -0.01 7.63
N LYS A 10 -2.42 0.84 7.92
CA LYS A 10 -3.01 1.00 9.27
C LYS A 10 -4.22 0.12 9.52
N ASN A 11 -4.57 -0.78 8.59
CA ASN A 11 -5.58 -1.79 8.85
C ASN A 11 -5.02 -2.87 9.79
N ASP A 12 -5.91 -3.68 10.34
CA ASP A 12 -5.61 -4.87 11.16
C ASP A 12 -5.32 -6.13 10.32
N PHE A 13 -5.48 -6.04 9.00
CA PHE A 13 -5.24 -7.14 8.06
C PHE A 13 -4.01 -6.90 7.19
N HIS A 14 -3.39 -8.00 6.79
CA HIS A 14 -2.32 -8.02 5.80
C HIS A 14 -2.87 -7.92 4.37
N HIS A 15 -2.27 -7.06 3.55
CA HIS A 15 -2.67 -6.89 2.14
C HIS A 15 -1.52 -7.23 1.20
N GLU A 16 -1.85 -7.85 0.07
CA GLU A 16 -0.89 -8.23 -0.96
C GLU A 16 -1.38 -7.73 -2.33
N ASP A 17 -0.45 -7.28 -3.17
CA ASP A 17 -0.78 -6.86 -4.53
C ASP A 17 0.45 -7.02 -5.44
N ARG A 18 0.24 -7.01 -6.75
CA ARG A 18 1.29 -7.22 -7.73
C ARG A 18 1.31 -6.09 -8.76
N PHE A 19 2.50 -5.55 -9.05
CA PHE A 19 2.67 -4.53 -10.08
C PHE A 19 3.95 -4.76 -10.87
N ASN A 20 3.85 -4.75 -12.20
CA ASN A 20 4.98 -4.97 -13.12
C ASN A 20 5.82 -6.21 -12.78
N GLY A 21 5.16 -7.30 -12.39
CA GLY A 21 5.80 -8.56 -12.05
C GLY A 21 6.37 -8.64 -10.64
N VAL A 22 6.38 -7.53 -9.88
CA VAL A 22 6.86 -7.46 -8.50
C VAL A 22 5.69 -7.64 -7.54
N ASP A 23 5.85 -8.57 -6.59
CA ASP A 23 4.89 -8.81 -5.52
C ASP A 23 5.19 -7.89 -4.34
N TYR A 24 4.16 -7.18 -3.87
CA TYR A 24 4.24 -6.28 -2.74
C TYR A 24 3.43 -6.84 -1.57
N GLN A 25 4.02 -6.73 -0.40
CA GLN A 25 3.48 -7.20 0.86
C GLN A 25 3.28 -5.98 1.76
N PHE A 26 2.06 -5.78 2.26
CA PHE A 26 1.69 -4.64 3.08
C PHE A 26 1.19 -5.10 4.45
N PRO A 27 2.09 -5.55 5.34
CA PRO A 27 1.72 -5.95 6.69
C PRO A 27 1.28 -4.75 7.53
N PRO A 28 0.36 -4.95 8.51
CA PRO A 28 -0.07 -3.91 9.44
C PRO A 28 1.08 -3.18 10.12
N GLY A 29 1.02 -1.85 10.12
CA GLY A 29 1.95 -0.96 10.82
C GLY A 29 3.34 -0.80 10.18
N GLN A 30 3.70 -1.57 9.15
CA GLN A 30 5.02 -1.49 8.54
C GLN A 30 5.08 -0.48 7.40
N LYS A 31 6.25 0.15 7.23
CA LYS A 31 6.54 1.03 6.10
C LYS A 31 7.05 0.18 4.92
N VAL A 32 6.37 0.30 3.79
CA VAL A 32 6.74 -0.36 2.54
C VAL A 32 7.02 0.71 1.50
N MET A 33 8.15 0.59 0.80
CA MET A 33 8.52 1.51 -0.26
C MET A 33 7.95 1.04 -1.60
N LEU A 34 7.35 1.94 -2.37
CA LEU A 34 6.85 1.67 -3.71
C LEU A 34 6.88 2.94 -4.56
N SER A 35 6.83 2.78 -5.89
CA SER A 35 6.69 3.91 -6.79
C SER A 35 5.29 4.52 -6.73
N ALA A 36 5.18 5.80 -7.07
CA ALA A 36 3.89 6.50 -7.19
C ALA A 36 2.97 5.83 -8.23
N GLU A 37 3.53 5.24 -9.29
CA GLU A 37 2.77 4.45 -10.27
C GLU A 37 2.20 3.18 -9.66
N ALA A 38 2.99 2.44 -8.87
CA ALA A 38 2.49 1.29 -8.13
C ALA A 38 1.39 1.72 -7.15
N ALA A 39 1.56 2.85 -6.46
CA ALA A 39 0.55 3.38 -5.54
C ALA A 39 -0.74 3.79 -6.26
N ALA A 40 -0.64 4.41 -7.45
CA ALA A 40 -1.76 4.74 -8.30
C ALA A 40 -2.47 3.49 -8.81
N HIS A 41 -1.72 2.49 -9.29
CA HIS A 41 -2.28 1.24 -9.76
C HIS A 41 -2.96 0.46 -8.63
N MET A 42 -2.25 0.22 -7.53
CA MET A 42 -2.69 -0.63 -6.43
C MET A 42 -3.77 0.04 -5.59
N PHE A 43 -3.63 1.32 -5.24
CA PHE A 43 -4.52 2.00 -4.27
C PHE A 43 -5.31 3.17 -4.88
N GLY A 44 -5.18 3.39 -6.19
CA GLY A 44 -5.85 4.49 -6.86
C GLY A 44 -5.29 5.86 -6.50
N LEU A 45 -4.07 5.99 -5.96
CA LEU A 45 -3.50 7.29 -5.60
C LEU A 45 -3.66 8.31 -6.75
N GLY A 46 -4.21 9.49 -6.45
CA GLY A 46 -4.50 10.54 -7.45
C GLY A 46 -5.78 10.37 -8.27
N VAL A 47 -6.46 9.22 -8.19
CA VAL A 47 -7.75 8.98 -8.88
C VAL A 47 -8.92 9.54 -8.05
N PRO A 48 -9.81 10.38 -8.59
CA PRO A 48 -10.96 10.91 -7.86
C PRO A 48 -11.96 9.82 -7.46
N ASP A 49 -12.25 8.92 -8.40
CA ASP A 49 -13.16 7.79 -8.18
C ASP A 49 -12.39 6.50 -7.88
N LYS A 50 -12.57 5.99 -6.66
CA LYS A 50 -11.90 4.76 -6.19
C LYS A 50 -12.68 3.48 -6.51
N THR A 51 -13.87 3.59 -7.10
CA THR A 51 -14.80 2.47 -7.29
C THR A 51 -14.14 1.30 -8.01
N SER A 52 -13.50 1.56 -9.16
CA SER A 52 -12.79 0.53 -9.92
C SER A 52 -11.71 -0.21 -9.10
N VAL A 53 -10.95 0.51 -8.28
CA VAL A 53 -9.91 -0.08 -7.40
C VAL A 53 -10.55 -0.97 -6.34
N MET A 54 -11.64 -0.52 -5.71
CA MET A 54 -12.36 -1.31 -4.71
C MET A 54 -12.97 -2.58 -5.29
N HIS A 55 -13.53 -2.52 -6.50
CA HIS A 55 -14.03 -3.69 -7.22
C HIS A 55 -12.90 -4.68 -7.54
N ARG A 56 -11.78 -4.20 -8.09
CA ARG A 56 -10.64 -5.06 -8.44
C ARG A 56 -10.07 -5.81 -7.23
N LYS A 57 -10.06 -5.17 -6.06
CA LYS A 57 -9.60 -5.79 -4.81
C LYS A 57 -10.62 -6.71 -4.13
N GLY A 58 -11.84 -6.80 -4.67
CA GLY A 58 -12.94 -7.49 -4.00
C GLY A 58 -13.36 -6.83 -2.68
N TRP A 59 -13.04 -5.55 -2.48
CA TRP A 59 -13.40 -4.81 -1.27
C TRP A 59 -14.74 -4.11 -1.39
N ALA A 60 -15.26 -3.96 -2.61
CA ALA A 60 -16.55 -3.31 -2.84
C ALA A 60 -17.72 -4.05 -2.19
N PHE A 61 -17.58 -5.36 -1.96
CA PHE A 61 -18.63 -6.19 -1.40
C PHE A 61 -18.13 -7.07 -0.26
N LYS A 62 -19.02 -7.34 0.69
CA LYS A 62 -18.82 -8.34 1.74
C LYS A 62 -19.95 -9.36 1.72
N TYR A 63 -19.65 -10.58 2.15
CA TYR A 63 -20.67 -11.61 2.29
C TYR A 63 -21.54 -11.32 3.52
N ASP A 64 -22.85 -11.26 3.30
CA ASP A 64 -23.88 -11.17 4.33
C ASP A 64 -24.42 -12.59 4.61
N PRO A 65 -24.14 -13.18 5.78
CA PRO A 65 -24.58 -14.53 6.11
C PRO A 65 -26.09 -14.64 6.34
N ASP A 66 -26.76 -13.56 6.78
CA ASP A 66 -28.19 -13.56 7.07
C ASP A 66 -28.99 -13.60 5.76
N ARG A 67 -28.53 -12.86 4.76
CA ARG A 67 -29.14 -12.81 3.42
C ARG A 67 -28.55 -13.84 2.46
N LYS A 68 -27.48 -14.53 2.84
CA LYS A 68 -26.70 -15.46 2.01
C LYS A 68 -26.29 -14.85 0.66
N THR A 69 -25.93 -13.57 0.65
CA THR A 69 -25.60 -12.82 -0.58
C THR A 69 -24.45 -11.85 -0.33
N PHE A 70 -23.85 -11.30 -1.39
CA PHE A 70 -22.89 -10.22 -1.29
C PHE A 70 -23.62 -8.88 -1.26
N VAL A 71 -23.27 -8.04 -0.29
CA VAL A 71 -23.79 -6.67 -0.14
C VAL A 71 -22.64 -5.69 -0.21
N GLU A 72 -22.93 -4.43 -0.54
CA GLU A 72 -21.91 -3.37 -0.56
C GLU A 72 -21.22 -3.26 0.80
N ASP A 73 -19.90 -3.23 0.78
CA ASP A 73 -19.11 -3.01 1.98
C ASP A 73 -18.92 -1.52 2.21
N THR A 74 -19.71 -0.96 3.13
CA THR A 74 -19.60 0.45 3.54
C THR A 74 -18.21 0.82 4.07
N ASP A 75 -17.43 -0.17 4.51
CA ASP A 75 -16.08 0.03 5.06
C ASP A 75 -14.99 0.00 4.00
N ALA A 76 -15.32 -0.28 2.73
CA ALA A 76 -14.34 -0.36 1.63
C ALA A 76 -13.48 0.91 1.50
N VAL A 77 -14.13 2.07 1.62
CA VAL A 77 -13.44 3.37 1.57
C VAL A 77 -12.54 3.55 2.79
N THR A 78 -12.97 3.08 3.96
CA THR A 78 -12.18 3.13 5.21
C THR A 78 -10.93 2.28 5.10
N LYS A 79 -11.04 1.06 4.55
CA LYS A 79 -9.89 0.17 4.28
C LYS A 79 -8.84 0.86 3.42
N LEU A 80 -9.27 1.54 2.36
CA LEU A 80 -8.38 2.28 1.47
C LEU A 80 -7.73 3.49 2.17
N LYS A 81 -8.50 4.25 2.96
CA LYS A 81 -8.00 5.42 3.72
C LYS A 81 -6.92 5.05 4.74
N ASN A 82 -6.93 3.82 5.25
CA ASN A 82 -5.94 3.32 6.19
C ASN A 82 -4.57 3.04 5.55
N PHE A 83 -4.44 3.09 4.22
CA PHE A 83 -3.13 3.13 3.56
C PHE A 83 -2.63 4.57 3.50
N VAL A 84 -1.66 4.88 4.37
CA VAL A 84 -1.11 6.23 4.51
C VAL A 84 0.16 6.37 3.68
N PHE A 85 0.17 7.32 2.74
CA PHE A 85 1.30 7.58 1.85
C PHE A 85 2.11 8.79 2.32
N THR A 86 3.44 8.66 2.30
CA THR A 86 4.38 9.74 2.58
C THR A 86 5.47 9.77 1.51
N ARG A 87 5.93 10.96 1.15
CA ARG A 87 7.01 11.12 0.17
C ARG A 87 8.31 10.56 0.71
N ALA A 88 8.98 9.71 -0.07
CA ALA A 88 10.31 9.26 0.28
C ALA A 88 11.33 10.37 -0.03
N LYS A 89 12.18 10.70 0.94
CA LYS A 89 13.38 11.52 0.71
C LYS A 89 14.57 10.58 0.71
N LEU A 90 15.25 10.45 -0.43
CA LEU A 90 16.53 9.76 -0.50
C LEU A 90 17.55 10.59 0.30
N VAL A 91 18.20 9.94 1.26
CA VAL A 91 19.34 10.50 1.99
C VAL A 91 20.49 9.54 1.70
N GLU A 92 21.61 10.05 1.23
CA GLU A 92 22.84 9.27 1.14
C GLU A 92 23.23 8.88 2.57
N SER A 93 23.26 7.57 2.86
CA SER A 93 23.89 7.13 4.11
C SER A 93 25.36 7.54 4.04
N PRO A 94 25.92 8.17 5.09
CA PRO A 94 27.36 8.29 5.19
C PRO A 94 27.91 6.86 5.14
N ALA A 95 28.79 6.59 4.17
CA ALA A 95 29.49 5.32 4.09
C ALA A 95 30.07 5.02 5.49
N GLU A 96 29.84 3.82 6.00
CA GLU A 96 30.54 3.35 7.21
C GLU A 96 32.03 3.57 6.98
N GLU A 97 32.61 4.54 7.68
CA GLU A 97 34.06 4.65 7.81
C GLU A 97 34.50 3.36 8.52
N THR A 98 35.04 2.43 7.75
CA THR A 98 35.74 1.26 8.27
C THR A 98 36.75 1.78 9.29
N PRO A 99 36.73 1.35 10.58
CA PRO A 99 37.82 1.69 11.46
C PRO A 99 39.03 0.92 10.95
N VAL A 100 39.92 1.63 10.26
CA VAL A 100 41.28 1.17 10.01
C VAL A 100 41.96 1.16 11.38
N GLY A 101 41.83 0.01 12.06
CA GLY A 101 42.61 -0.30 13.25
C GLY A 101 44.08 -0.41 12.85
N GLU A 102 44.81 0.66 13.08
CA GLU A 102 46.26 0.73 13.06
C GLU A 102 46.89 -0.19 14.13
N LYS A 103 47.93 -0.91 13.68
CA LYS A 103 49.13 -1.43 14.38
C LYS A 103 49.04 -2.76 15.12
#